data_AF-A0A3L7T742-F1
#
_entry.id   AF-A0A3L7T742-F1
#
_cell.length_a   1.000
_cell.length_b   1.000
_cell.length_c   1.000
_cell.angle_alpha   90.00
_cell.angle_beta   90.00
_cell.angle_gamma   90.00
#
_symmetry.space_group_name_H-M   'P 1'
#
loop_
_entity.id
_entity.type
_entity.pdbx_description
1 polymer ?
#
loop_
_entity_poly.entity_id
_entity_poly.type
_entity_poly.pdbx_seq_one_letter_code
_entity_poly.pdbx_strand_id
1 'polypeptide(L)'
;MKSNSISCLLLASGATLLNIGSAHAAEILVNANIATSTTWSSANTYNLIGQIYVLPGVTLTIAPGTVIASEVGGSLAITRGARINAVGTNESPIIFTSKADVATWTAGDPSTGTWRPVCNEWGNLTIMGRGYISENAVAANAASPNANNIATMEGLTAASPTDTNVIYGGGNDEDDSGSLAFCSFRYGGKVIGLNNELNGLSLGGVGRETTIDHMEIMNNVDDGIEIWGGAVNLKYITIWNIGDDSLD
;
A
#
# COMPACT_ATOMS: atom_id res chain seq x y z
N MET A 1 -65.01 -16.30 55.83
CA MET A 1 -64.55 -15.52 54.67
C MET A 1 -63.10 -15.89 54.41
N LYS A 2 -62.84 -16.72 53.39
CA LYS A 2 -61.51 -17.24 53.07
C LYS A 2 -60.78 -16.20 52.21
N SER A 3 -59.61 -15.77 52.69
CA SER A 3 -58.67 -14.90 51.98
C SER A 3 -57.87 -15.74 50.98
N ASN A 4 -57.95 -15.39 49.69
CA ASN A 4 -57.08 -15.93 48.64
C ASN A 4 -56.02 -14.88 48.32
N SER A 5 -54.78 -15.12 48.72
CA SER A 5 -53.62 -14.35 48.31
C SER A 5 -53.14 -14.86 46.95
N ILE A 6 -53.23 -14.03 45.91
CA ILE A 6 -52.65 -14.29 44.60
C ILE A 6 -51.17 -13.89 44.66
N SER A 7 -50.27 -14.87 44.65
CA SER A 7 -48.84 -14.65 44.47
C SER A 7 -48.56 -14.34 43.01
N CYS A 8 -48.24 -13.08 42.71
CA CYS A 8 -47.75 -12.65 41.41
C CYS A 8 -46.29 -13.08 41.28
N LEU A 9 -46.02 -14.10 40.45
CA LEU A 9 -44.68 -14.56 40.13
C LEU A 9 -44.08 -13.60 39.08
N LEU A 10 -43.28 -12.63 39.52
CA LEU A 10 -42.44 -11.85 38.61
C LEU A 10 -41.36 -12.77 38.02
N LEU A 11 -41.53 -13.17 36.76
CA LEU A 11 -40.44 -13.72 35.95
C LEU A 11 -39.47 -12.58 35.63
N ALA A 12 -38.37 -12.49 36.39
CA ALA A 12 -37.24 -11.66 36.02
C ALA A 12 -36.55 -12.32 34.80
N SER A 13 -36.89 -11.87 33.59
CA SER A 13 -36.13 -12.18 32.39
C SER A 13 -34.76 -11.52 32.52
N GLY A 14 -33.77 -12.28 33.00
CA GLY A 14 -32.37 -11.89 32.95
C GLY A 14 -31.95 -11.76 31.49
N ALA A 15 -31.98 -10.53 30.96
CA ALA A 15 -31.33 -10.22 29.70
C ALA A 15 -29.81 -10.37 29.94
N THR A 16 -29.25 -11.50 29.50
CA THR A 16 -27.81 -11.64 29.32
C THR A 16 -27.39 -10.60 28.28
N LEU A 17 -26.87 -9.46 28.76
CA LEU A 17 -26.06 -8.57 27.94
C LEU A 17 -24.86 -9.39 27.45
N LEU A 18 -24.95 -9.89 26.22
CA LEU A 18 -23.78 -10.33 25.48
C LEU A 18 -22.92 -9.09 25.29
N ASN A 19 -21.87 -9.00 26.09
CA ASN A 19 -20.78 -8.07 25.85
C ASN A 19 -20.08 -8.58 24.57
N ILE A 20 -20.61 -8.18 23.41
CA ILE A 20 -19.90 -8.27 22.14
C ILE A 20 -18.79 -7.23 22.27
N GLY A 21 -17.70 -7.60 22.95
CA GLY A 21 -16.47 -6.85 22.85
C GLY A 21 -16.13 -6.82 21.37
N SER A 22 -16.06 -5.62 20.79
CA SER A 22 -15.61 -5.45 19.41
C SER A 22 -14.31 -6.23 19.27
N ALA A 23 -14.33 -7.29 18.46
CA ALA A 23 -13.11 -8.04 18.16
C ALA A 23 -12.19 -7.05 17.45
N HIS A 24 -11.17 -6.57 18.17
CA HIS A 24 -10.17 -5.69 17.59
C HIS A 24 -9.47 -6.46 16.47
N ALA A 25 -9.27 -5.81 15.32
CA ALA A 25 -8.51 -6.41 14.23
C ALA A 25 -7.15 -6.90 14.75
N ALA A 26 -6.76 -8.12 14.41
CA ALA A 26 -5.46 -8.62 14.84
C ALA A 26 -4.35 -7.93 14.03
N GLU A 27 -3.28 -7.52 14.71
CA GLU A 27 -2.08 -7.03 14.03
C GLU A 27 -1.29 -8.24 13.49
N ILE A 28 -1.05 -8.24 12.17
CA ILE A 28 -0.22 -9.23 11.48
C ILE A 28 1.11 -8.58 11.15
N LEU A 29 2.20 -9.11 11.73
CA LEU A 29 3.55 -8.69 11.39
C LEU A 29 3.95 -9.31 10.05
N VAL A 30 4.24 -8.45 9.07
CA VAL A 30 4.75 -8.83 7.76
C VAL A 30 6.25 -8.54 7.75
N ASN A 31 7.05 -9.56 8.07
CA ASN A 31 8.50 -9.44 8.28
C ASN A 31 9.33 -10.32 7.32
N ALA A 32 8.70 -10.79 6.25
CA ALA A 32 9.32 -11.59 5.21
C ALA A 32 8.67 -11.30 3.86
N ASN A 33 9.43 -11.52 2.79
CA ASN A 33 8.95 -11.39 1.43
C ASN A 33 7.77 -12.33 1.16
N ILE A 34 6.82 -11.87 0.35
CA ILE A 34 5.63 -12.62 -0.01
C ILE A 34 5.99 -13.53 -1.20
N ALA A 35 6.35 -14.76 -0.87
CA ALA A 35 6.76 -15.80 -1.83
C ALA A 35 5.59 -16.67 -2.32
N THR A 36 4.38 -16.47 -1.79
CA THR A 36 3.19 -17.25 -2.17
C THR A 36 2.00 -16.32 -2.20
N SER A 37 1.15 -16.49 -3.22
CA SER A 37 -0.02 -15.63 -3.39
C SER A 37 -0.89 -15.68 -2.15
N THR A 38 -1.23 -14.51 -1.62
CA THR A 38 -1.92 -14.37 -0.34
C THR A 38 -2.96 -13.27 -0.41
N THR A 39 -3.92 -13.34 0.50
CA THR A 39 -4.97 -12.34 0.64
C THR A 39 -4.87 -11.68 2.01
N TRP A 40 -4.80 -10.36 2.00
CA TRP A 40 -4.95 -9.52 3.18
C TRP A 40 -6.39 -9.06 3.31
N SER A 41 -6.98 -9.25 4.48
CA SER A 41 -8.39 -8.95 4.76
C SER A 41 -8.54 -7.84 5.78
N SER A 42 -9.61 -7.07 5.70
CA SER A 42 -9.95 -6.01 6.66
C SER A 42 -10.27 -6.49 8.08
N ALA A 43 -10.34 -7.80 8.32
CA ALA A 43 -10.38 -8.37 9.67
C ALA A 43 -9.07 -8.19 10.45
N ASN A 44 -7.98 -7.84 9.77
CA ASN A 44 -6.66 -7.64 10.33
C ASN A 44 -6.08 -6.30 9.90
N THR A 45 -5.07 -5.85 10.64
CA THR A 45 -4.17 -4.78 10.19
C THR A 45 -2.79 -5.37 9.91
N TYR A 46 -2.11 -4.88 8.87
CA TYR A 46 -0.85 -5.47 8.38
C TYR A 46 0.33 -4.53 8.62
N ASN A 47 1.24 -4.94 9.51
CA ASN A 47 2.37 -4.14 9.93
C ASN A 47 3.62 -4.57 9.15
N LEU A 48 4.11 -3.71 8.27
CA LEU A 48 5.32 -3.98 7.50
C LEU A 48 6.54 -3.81 8.39
N ILE A 49 7.39 -4.83 8.45
CA ILE A 49 8.64 -4.82 9.22
C ILE A 49 9.80 -4.84 8.21
N GLY A 50 10.30 -3.65 7.90
CA GLY A 50 11.31 -3.45 6.85
C GLY A 50 10.71 -3.47 5.44
N GLN A 51 11.58 -3.56 4.42
CA GLN A 51 11.14 -3.60 3.03
C GLN A 51 10.61 -4.99 2.68
N ILE A 52 9.34 -5.07 2.29
CA ILE A 52 8.66 -6.30 1.94
C ILE A 52 8.46 -6.38 0.45
N TYR A 53 8.95 -7.46 -0.15
CA TYR A 53 8.86 -7.70 -1.59
C TYR A 53 7.82 -8.77 -1.90
N VAL A 54 6.90 -8.48 -2.81
CA VAL A 54 6.04 -9.49 -3.45
C VAL A 54 6.80 -10.07 -4.62
N LEU A 55 7.16 -11.36 -4.52
CA LEU A 55 8.14 -11.98 -5.42
C LEU A 55 7.54 -12.32 -6.80
N PRO A 56 8.37 -12.53 -7.83
CA PRO A 56 7.88 -12.81 -9.18
C PRO A 56 6.96 -14.03 -9.24
N GLY A 57 5.88 -13.94 -10.02
CA GLY A 57 4.84 -14.98 -10.14
C GLY A 57 3.83 -15.01 -8.99
N VAL A 58 3.98 -14.13 -7.99
CA VAL A 58 3.09 -14.03 -6.84
C VAL A 58 2.07 -12.91 -7.04
N THR A 59 0.85 -13.11 -6.55
CA THR A 59 -0.16 -12.06 -6.44
C THR A 59 -0.50 -11.77 -4.99
N LEU A 60 -0.33 -10.51 -4.57
CA LEU A 60 -0.88 -10.02 -3.30
C LEU A 60 -2.27 -9.45 -3.55
N THR A 61 -3.29 -10.01 -2.93
CA THR A 61 -4.65 -9.44 -2.94
C THR A 61 -4.93 -8.73 -1.63
N ILE A 62 -5.46 -7.51 -1.67
CA ILE A 62 -5.82 -6.72 -0.50
C ILE A 62 -7.30 -6.37 -0.60
N ALA A 63 -8.09 -6.82 0.38
CA ALA A 63 -9.54 -6.60 0.39
C ALA A 63 -9.88 -5.13 0.73
N PRO A 64 -11.05 -4.61 0.28
CA PRO A 64 -11.55 -3.30 0.68
C PRO A 64 -11.53 -3.09 2.20
N GLY A 65 -11.22 -1.87 2.63
CA GLY A 65 -11.15 -1.49 4.05
C GLY A 65 -9.94 -2.03 4.81
N THR A 66 -9.00 -2.70 4.15
CA THR A 66 -7.78 -3.19 4.81
C THR A 66 -6.84 -2.02 5.15
N VAL A 67 -6.28 -2.03 6.35
CA VAL A 67 -5.26 -1.07 6.79
C VAL A 67 -3.89 -1.74 6.83
N ILE A 68 -2.94 -1.10 6.17
CA ILE A 68 -1.53 -1.45 6.16
C ILE A 68 -0.80 -0.29 6.82
N ALA A 69 0.09 -0.57 7.75
CA ALA A 69 0.95 0.46 8.31
C ALA A 69 2.34 -0.05 8.60
N SER A 70 3.20 0.89 8.98
CA SER A 70 4.54 0.59 9.43
C SER A 70 5.03 1.68 10.38
N GLU A 71 6.05 1.35 11.16
CA GLU A 71 6.97 2.36 11.69
C GLU A 71 7.96 2.80 10.60
N VAL A 72 8.94 3.62 10.99
CA VAL A 72 9.99 4.07 10.08
C VAL A 72 10.75 2.85 9.53
N GLY A 73 10.84 2.76 8.20
CA GLY A 73 11.64 1.77 7.49
C GLY A 73 10.87 0.62 6.83
N GLY A 74 9.55 0.52 7.03
CA GLY A 74 8.73 -0.44 6.28
C GLY A 74 8.22 0.12 4.95
N SER A 75 8.30 -0.71 3.90
CA SER A 75 7.75 -0.42 2.57
C SER A 75 7.25 -1.69 1.91
N LEU A 76 6.43 -1.55 0.87
CA LEU A 76 5.93 -2.67 0.07
C LEU A 76 6.35 -2.49 -1.38
N ALA A 77 6.97 -3.53 -1.96
CA ALA A 77 7.44 -3.53 -3.33
C ALA A 77 6.82 -4.68 -4.12
N ILE A 78 6.13 -4.36 -5.23
CA ILE A 78 5.64 -5.31 -6.20
C ILE A 78 6.73 -5.49 -7.26
N THR A 79 7.41 -6.62 -7.23
CA THR A 79 8.55 -6.90 -8.12
C THR A 79 8.11 -7.21 -9.55
N ARG A 80 9.04 -7.12 -10.51
CA ARG A 80 8.77 -7.49 -11.91
C ARG A 80 8.15 -8.89 -12.02
N GLY A 81 6.96 -8.95 -12.60
CA GLY A 81 6.21 -10.19 -12.78
C GLY A 81 5.46 -10.69 -11.54
N ALA A 82 5.51 -9.94 -10.43
CA ALA A 82 4.52 -10.04 -9.37
C ALA A 82 3.30 -9.16 -9.71
N ARG A 83 2.20 -9.36 -8.99
CA ARG A 83 0.98 -8.57 -9.15
C ARG A 83 0.40 -8.13 -7.82
N ILE A 84 -0.29 -7.00 -7.83
CA ILE A 84 -1.12 -6.54 -6.71
C ILE A 84 -2.57 -6.40 -7.15
N ASN A 85 -3.51 -6.86 -6.34
CA ASN A 85 -4.93 -6.60 -6.49
C ASN A 85 -5.44 -5.90 -5.23
N ALA A 86 -5.33 -4.57 -5.19
CA ALA A 86 -5.73 -3.72 -4.08
C ALA A 86 -6.87 -2.80 -4.54
N VAL A 87 -8.08 -3.35 -4.58
CA VAL A 87 -9.27 -2.67 -5.10
C VAL A 87 -10.22 -2.43 -3.93
N GLY A 88 -10.12 -1.25 -3.33
CA GLY A 88 -11.04 -0.73 -2.34
C GLY A 88 -12.33 -0.18 -2.96
N THR A 89 -13.08 0.55 -2.15
CA THR A 89 -14.29 1.28 -2.58
C THR A 89 -14.32 2.66 -1.94
N ASN A 90 -15.18 3.55 -2.42
CA ASN A 90 -15.40 4.85 -1.79
C ASN A 90 -15.79 4.74 -0.30
N GLU A 91 -16.61 3.75 0.04
CA GLU A 91 -17.07 3.51 1.41
C GLU A 91 -16.06 2.71 2.26
N SER A 92 -15.11 2.03 1.63
CA SER A 92 -14.12 1.19 2.30
C SER A 92 -12.79 1.23 1.52
N PRO A 93 -12.09 2.37 1.56
CA PRO A 93 -10.80 2.50 0.90
C PRO A 93 -9.76 1.60 1.58
N ILE A 94 -8.72 1.22 0.82
CA ILE A 94 -7.53 0.59 1.39
C ILE A 94 -6.60 1.70 1.85
N ILE A 95 -6.08 1.62 3.08
CA ILE A 95 -5.26 2.69 3.65
C ILE A 95 -3.86 2.15 3.95
N PHE A 96 -2.86 2.82 3.39
CA PHE A 96 -1.45 2.67 3.73
C PHE A 96 -1.04 3.88 4.58
N THR A 97 -0.62 3.66 5.83
CA THR A 97 -0.36 4.75 6.78
C THR A 97 0.81 4.45 7.72
N SER A 98 1.06 5.38 8.63
CA SER A 98 2.01 5.24 9.72
C SER A 98 1.37 4.63 10.97
N LYS A 99 2.13 3.87 11.77
CA LYS A 99 1.66 3.43 13.09
C LYS A 99 1.43 4.59 14.07
N ALA A 100 2.00 5.77 13.81
CA ALA A 100 1.70 6.99 14.57
C ALA A 100 0.33 7.59 14.23
N ASP A 101 -0.31 7.16 13.13
CA ASP A 101 -1.71 7.43 12.81
C ASP A 101 -2.65 6.49 13.58
N VAL A 102 -2.62 6.60 14.92
CA VAL A 102 -3.28 5.66 15.85
C VAL A 102 -4.78 5.54 15.56
N ALA A 103 -5.44 6.65 15.19
CA ALA A 103 -6.87 6.65 14.87
C ALA A 103 -7.23 5.76 13.66
N THR A 104 -6.31 5.57 12.73
CA THR A 104 -6.50 4.68 11.58
C THR A 104 -5.96 3.27 11.88
N TRP A 105 -4.77 3.17 12.47
CA TRP A 105 -4.06 1.90 12.59
C TRP A 105 -4.63 0.96 13.67
N THR A 106 -5.12 1.46 14.81
CA THR A 106 -5.64 0.61 15.89
C THR A 106 -7.12 0.26 15.69
N ALA A 107 -7.50 -0.12 14.47
CA ALA A 107 -8.88 -0.42 14.08
C ALA A 107 -9.89 0.69 14.43
N GLY A 108 -9.43 1.93 14.51
CA GLY A 108 -10.29 3.09 14.67
C GLY A 108 -10.91 3.49 13.33
N ASP A 109 -11.87 4.41 13.39
CA ASP A 109 -12.46 4.98 12.18
C ASP A 109 -11.47 5.99 11.58
N PRO A 110 -10.94 5.75 10.36
CA PRO A 110 -9.97 6.64 9.71
C PRO A 110 -10.51 8.06 9.46
N SER A 111 -11.84 8.25 9.52
CA SER A 111 -12.49 9.56 9.40
C SER A 111 -12.47 10.37 10.71
N THR A 112 -12.17 9.71 11.84
CA THR A 112 -12.10 10.35 13.16
C THR A 112 -10.69 10.77 13.55
N GLY A 113 -9.70 10.48 12.71
CA GLY A 113 -8.32 10.90 12.92
C GLY A 113 -8.14 12.41 12.81
N THR A 114 -7.34 12.97 13.72
CA THR A 114 -6.86 14.34 13.59
C THR A 114 -5.70 14.37 12.61
N TRP A 115 -5.81 15.17 11.55
CA TRP A 115 -4.69 15.39 10.62
C TRP A 115 -3.44 15.87 11.37
N ARG A 116 -2.27 15.37 10.97
CA ARG A 116 -0.98 15.71 11.57
C ARG A 116 -0.06 16.37 10.51
N PRO A 117 0.61 17.50 10.79
CA PRO A 117 1.54 18.16 9.86
C PRO A 117 2.92 17.45 9.85
N VAL A 118 2.94 16.15 9.60
CA VAL A 118 4.14 15.30 9.60
C VAL A 118 4.16 14.39 8.38
N CYS A 119 5.34 13.88 8.05
CA CYS A 119 5.63 12.96 6.95
C CYS A 119 6.85 12.10 7.36
N ASN A 120 7.38 11.26 6.46
CA ASN A 120 8.60 10.48 6.71
C ASN A 120 8.43 9.35 7.75
N GLU A 121 7.21 8.83 7.91
CA GLU A 121 6.90 7.91 9.00
C GLU A 121 6.84 6.44 8.58
N TRP A 122 6.73 6.17 7.27
CA TRP A 122 6.91 4.87 6.63
C TRP A 122 7.41 5.08 5.20
N GLY A 123 7.81 4.02 4.51
CA GLY A 123 8.32 4.11 3.13
C GLY A 123 7.21 4.39 2.12
N ASN A 124 6.97 3.45 1.21
CA ASN A 124 6.06 3.66 0.10
C ASN A 124 5.40 2.36 -0.35
N LEU A 125 4.52 2.50 -1.36
CA LEU A 125 4.29 1.41 -2.29
C LEU A 125 5.11 1.63 -3.56
N THR A 126 5.87 0.61 -3.93
CA THR A 126 6.62 0.58 -5.20
C THR A 126 6.06 -0.50 -6.11
N ILE A 127 5.89 -0.19 -7.40
CA ILE A 127 5.48 -1.15 -8.43
C ILE A 127 6.50 -1.13 -9.56
N MET A 128 7.13 -2.29 -9.78
CA MET A 128 8.14 -2.48 -10.82
C MET A 128 7.56 -3.37 -11.93
N GLY A 129 7.26 -2.75 -13.07
CA GLY A 129 6.78 -3.43 -14.27
C GLY A 129 7.89 -3.70 -15.29
N ARG A 130 7.46 -4.19 -16.46
CA ARG A 130 8.35 -4.53 -17.59
C ARG A 130 8.30 -3.59 -18.78
N GLY A 131 7.67 -2.43 -18.69
CA GLY A 131 7.54 -1.43 -19.75
C GLY A 131 8.85 -0.86 -20.26
N TYR A 132 8.77 -0.02 -21.30
CA TYR A 132 9.93 0.73 -21.78
C TYR A 132 10.33 1.82 -20.77
N ILE A 133 11.64 1.97 -20.54
CA ILE A 133 12.18 2.99 -19.64
C ILE A 133 13.24 3.84 -20.35
N SER A 134 13.38 5.08 -19.90
CA SER A 134 14.41 6.02 -20.38
C SER A 134 15.76 5.77 -19.72
N GLU A 135 15.76 5.29 -18.47
CA GLU A 135 17.00 4.94 -17.77
C GLU A 135 17.68 3.75 -18.45
N ASN A 136 18.97 3.94 -18.75
CA ASN A 136 19.58 3.27 -19.88
C ASN A 136 20.62 2.23 -19.45
N ALA A 137 20.65 1.10 -20.16
CA ALA A 137 21.82 0.21 -20.15
C ALA A 137 22.94 0.71 -21.10
N VAL A 138 22.67 1.69 -21.98
CA VAL A 138 23.64 2.28 -22.92
C VAL A 138 23.82 3.78 -22.70
N ALA A 139 25.06 4.26 -22.51
CA ALA A 139 25.35 5.66 -22.15
C ALA A 139 25.07 6.73 -23.24
N ALA A 140 24.55 6.34 -24.41
CA ALA A 140 24.30 7.24 -25.53
C ALA A 140 22.80 7.54 -25.68
N ASN A 141 22.47 8.79 -26.02
CA ASN A 141 21.10 9.21 -26.33
C ASN A 141 20.63 8.48 -27.60
N ALA A 142 19.79 7.45 -27.44
CA ALA A 142 19.32 6.61 -28.53
C ALA A 142 17.96 7.12 -29.05
N ALA A 143 17.82 7.23 -30.38
CA ALA A 143 16.60 7.72 -31.02
C ALA A 143 15.45 6.68 -31.05
N SER A 144 15.59 5.53 -30.40
CA SER A 144 14.58 4.47 -30.38
C SER A 144 14.57 3.76 -29.02
N PRO A 145 13.39 3.36 -28.51
CA PRO A 145 13.30 2.59 -27.27
C PRO A 145 14.09 1.28 -27.36
N ASN A 146 14.76 0.90 -26.27
CA ASN A 146 15.49 -0.36 -26.17
C ASN A 146 14.80 -1.27 -25.16
N ALA A 147 14.28 -2.41 -25.61
CA ALA A 147 13.60 -3.37 -24.75
C ALA A 147 14.53 -4.06 -23.74
N ASN A 148 15.85 -3.93 -23.89
CA ASN A 148 16.82 -4.45 -22.93
C ASN A 148 17.13 -3.47 -21.80
N ASN A 149 16.58 -2.25 -21.82
CA ASN A 149 16.79 -1.29 -20.74
C ASN A 149 16.10 -1.79 -19.47
N ILE A 150 16.90 -1.84 -18.42
CA ILE A 150 16.49 -2.15 -17.05
C ILE A 150 17.30 -1.23 -16.12
N ALA A 151 16.73 -0.91 -14.97
CA ALA A 151 17.39 -0.11 -13.96
C ALA A 151 17.04 -0.62 -12.56
N THR A 152 17.86 -0.24 -11.58
CA THR A 152 17.58 -0.50 -10.17
C THR A 152 16.65 0.59 -9.67
N MET A 153 15.55 0.18 -9.04
CA MET A 153 14.59 1.06 -8.43
C MET A 153 15.20 1.76 -7.21
N GLU A 154 14.97 3.07 -7.14
CA GLU A 154 15.41 3.92 -6.04
C GLU A 154 14.78 3.51 -4.71
N GLY A 155 15.48 3.79 -3.60
CA GLY A 155 15.03 3.52 -2.24
C GLY A 155 15.03 2.04 -1.82
N LEU A 156 14.97 1.10 -2.77
CA LEU A 156 14.93 -0.34 -2.50
C LEU A 156 16.33 -0.95 -2.29
N THR A 157 16.42 -1.89 -1.35
CA THR A 157 17.67 -2.56 -0.97
C THR A 157 17.76 -3.94 -1.61
N ALA A 158 18.74 -4.11 -2.50
CA ALA A 158 19.08 -5.43 -3.06
C ALA A 158 19.63 -6.37 -1.98
N ALA A 159 19.15 -7.61 -1.93
CA ALA A 159 19.65 -8.63 -1.00
C ALA A 159 21.05 -9.15 -1.39
N SER A 160 21.46 -8.98 -2.65
CA SER A 160 22.77 -9.35 -3.17
C SER A 160 23.10 -8.55 -4.45
N PRO A 161 24.36 -8.52 -4.91
CA PRO A 161 24.72 -7.89 -6.19
C PRO A 161 24.01 -8.46 -7.43
N THR A 162 23.38 -9.63 -7.30
CA THR A 162 22.63 -10.32 -8.38
C THR A 162 21.13 -10.33 -8.13
N ASP A 163 20.65 -9.60 -7.12
CA ASP A 163 19.23 -9.54 -6.82
C ASP A 163 18.48 -8.77 -7.91
N THR A 164 17.50 -9.44 -8.50
CA THR A 164 16.67 -8.86 -9.56
C THR A 164 15.34 -8.33 -9.04
N ASN A 165 15.05 -8.49 -7.74
CA ASN A 165 13.79 -8.04 -7.14
C ASN A 165 13.67 -6.51 -7.07
N VAL A 166 14.78 -5.79 -7.17
CA VAL A 166 14.81 -4.31 -7.18
C VAL A 166 14.87 -3.73 -8.60
N ILE A 167 14.74 -4.57 -9.64
CA ILE A 167 14.87 -4.13 -11.02
C ILE A 167 13.49 -3.80 -11.60
N TYR A 168 13.42 -2.75 -12.44
CA TYR A 168 12.27 -2.39 -13.26
C TYR A 168 12.64 -2.29 -14.77
N GLY A 169 11.65 -2.25 -15.66
CA GLY A 169 11.84 -2.13 -17.12
C GLY A 169 11.89 -3.45 -17.89
N GLY A 170 12.00 -3.39 -19.22
CA GLY A 170 12.08 -4.57 -20.09
C GLY A 170 11.32 -4.52 -21.42
N GLY A 171 10.80 -3.35 -21.81
CA GLY A 171 10.20 -3.11 -23.13
C GLY A 171 8.88 -3.82 -23.44
N ASN A 172 8.14 -4.26 -22.42
CA ASN A 172 6.79 -4.77 -22.53
C ASN A 172 5.79 -3.77 -21.94
N ASP A 173 5.30 -2.84 -22.76
CA ASP A 173 4.28 -1.89 -22.33
C ASP A 173 2.91 -2.54 -22.10
N GLU A 174 2.71 -3.80 -22.48
CA GLU A 174 1.50 -4.57 -22.19
C GLU A 174 1.61 -5.36 -20.87
N ASP A 175 2.65 -5.11 -20.06
CA ASP A 175 2.82 -5.73 -18.74
C ASP A 175 1.70 -5.32 -17.77
N ASP A 176 1.18 -6.30 -17.03
CA ASP A 176 0.08 -6.15 -16.09
C ASP A 176 0.56 -6.44 -14.66
N SER A 177 0.92 -5.38 -13.94
CA SER A 177 1.29 -5.42 -12.52
C SER A 177 0.08 -5.48 -11.57
N GLY A 178 -1.13 -5.49 -12.11
CA GLY A 178 -2.37 -5.63 -11.37
C GLY A 178 -3.24 -4.37 -11.33
N SER A 179 -3.94 -4.19 -10.21
CA SER A 179 -4.95 -3.13 -10.06
C SER A 179 -4.89 -2.50 -8.68
N LEU A 180 -4.90 -1.17 -8.68
CA LEU A 180 -5.09 -0.34 -7.51
C LEU A 180 -6.31 0.54 -7.74
N ALA A 181 -7.27 0.46 -6.83
CA ALA A 181 -8.34 1.44 -6.80
C ALA A 181 -8.82 1.78 -5.40
N PHE A 182 -9.19 3.04 -5.18
CA PHE A 182 -9.61 3.56 -3.87
C PHE A 182 -8.59 3.26 -2.77
N CYS A 183 -7.31 3.57 -3.02
CA CYS A 183 -6.27 3.51 -2.01
C CYS A 183 -5.83 4.91 -1.56
N SER A 184 -5.58 5.05 -0.26
CA SER A 184 -5.06 6.27 0.36
C SER A 184 -3.70 5.99 1.00
N PHE A 185 -2.69 6.76 0.59
CA PHE A 185 -1.33 6.72 1.13
C PHE A 185 -1.11 7.95 2.00
N ARG A 186 -0.76 7.74 3.28
CA ARG A 186 -0.71 8.82 4.27
C ARG A 186 0.61 8.83 5.03
N TYR A 187 1.16 10.02 5.27
CA TYR A 187 2.34 10.22 6.13
C TYR A 187 3.59 9.45 5.67
N GLY A 188 3.63 9.13 4.37
CA GLY A 188 4.63 8.25 3.78
C GLY A 188 5.91 8.96 3.37
N GLY A 189 6.63 8.22 2.55
CA GLY A 189 7.88 8.55 1.95
C GLY A 189 9.05 8.44 2.93
N LYS A 190 10.26 8.26 2.40
CA LYS A 190 11.45 8.15 3.22
C LYS A 190 12.67 8.68 2.49
N VAL A 191 13.32 9.68 3.06
CA VAL A 191 14.68 10.06 2.65
C VAL A 191 15.66 9.01 3.17
N ILE A 192 16.21 8.20 2.26
CA ILE A 192 17.21 7.15 2.56
C ILE A 192 18.62 7.73 2.44
N GLY A 193 18.85 8.62 1.46
CA GLY A 193 20.12 9.28 1.19
C GLY A 193 19.92 10.62 0.49
N LEU A 194 20.99 11.17 -0.10
CA LEU A 194 20.86 12.31 -1.01
C LEU A 194 20.46 11.77 -2.39
N ASN A 195 19.31 12.18 -2.92
CA ASN A 195 18.76 11.67 -4.18
C ASN A 195 18.60 10.14 -4.14
N ASN A 196 18.12 9.65 -2.99
CA ASN A 196 17.73 8.27 -2.78
C ASN A 196 16.55 8.26 -1.81
N GLU A 197 15.35 8.23 -2.36
CA GLU A 197 14.10 8.37 -1.63
C GLU A 197 13.14 7.19 -1.88
N LEU A 198 12.19 7.02 -0.96
CA LEU A 198 10.95 6.28 -1.19
C LEU A 198 9.84 7.33 -1.28
N ASN A 199 9.04 7.31 -2.34
CA ASN A 199 8.01 8.34 -2.60
C ASN A 199 6.66 7.97 -1.97
N GLY A 200 5.55 8.53 -2.44
CA GLY A 200 4.22 8.04 -2.06
C GLY A 200 3.89 6.75 -2.81
N LEU A 201 3.82 6.85 -4.13
CA LEU A 201 3.66 5.74 -5.06
C LEU A 201 4.75 5.79 -6.14
N SER A 202 5.68 4.84 -6.09
CA SER A 202 6.81 4.74 -7.01
C SER A 202 6.48 3.76 -8.14
N LEU A 203 6.50 4.22 -9.40
CA LEU A 203 6.07 3.45 -10.58
C LEU A 203 7.21 3.30 -11.59
N GLY A 204 7.91 2.16 -11.57
CA GLY A 204 9.00 1.89 -12.51
C GLY A 204 8.55 1.02 -13.67
N GLY A 205 8.57 1.55 -14.90
CA GLY A 205 8.29 0.78 -16.11
C GLY A 205 6.94 0.06 -16.07
N VAL A 206 5.90 0.67 -15.52
CA VAL A 206 4.60 0.00 -15.35
C VAL A 206 3.84 -0.03 -16.68
N GLY A 207 3.35 -1.20 -17.09
CA GLY A 207 2.64 -1.38 -18.36
C GLY A 207 1.18 -0.91 -18.33
N ARG A 208 0.60 -0.70 -19.51
CA ARG A 208 -0.73 -0.08 -19.72
C ARG A 208 -1.90 -0.95 -19.29
N GLU A 209 -1.69 -2.25 -19.17
CA GLU A 209 -2.69 -3.20 -18.67
C GLU A 209 -2.80 -3.14 -17.13
N THR A 210 -1.89 -2.41 -16.46
CA THR A 210 -2.00 -2.10 -15.03
C THR A 210 -3.02 -0.96 -14.82
N THR A 211 -3.94 -1.15 -13.87
CA THR A 211 -4.96 -0.14 -13.53
C THR A 211 -4.58 0.61 -12.25
N ILE A 212 -4.60 1.95 -12.30
CA ILE A 212 -4.46 2.82 -11.13
C ILE A 212 -5.55 3.90 -11.18
N ASP A 213 -6.52 3.82 -10.28
CA ASP A 213 -7.79 4.55 -10.38
C ASP A 213 -8.32 4.99 -8.99
N HIS A 214 -8.71 6.25 -8.80
CA HIS A 214 -9.15 6.79 -7.49
C HIS A 214 -8.10 6.61 -6.39
N MET A 215 -7.01 7.37 -6.50
CA MET A 215 -5.92 7.33 -5.52
C MET A 215 -5.85 8.63 -4.72
N GLU A 216 -5.52 8.53 -3.44
CA GLU A 216 -5.13 9.65 -2.60
C GLU A 216 -3.69 9.44 -2.11
N ILE A 217 -2.85 10.46 -2.26
CA ILE A 217 -1.54 10.52 -1.62
C ILE A 217 -1.49 11.81 -0.80
N MET A 218 -1.16 11.71 0.48
CA MET A 218 -1.07 12.86 1.38
C MET A 218 0.15 12.79 2.30
N ASN A 219 0.70 13.96 2.62
CA ASN A 219 1.75 14.08 3.64
C ASN A 219 2.96 13.18 3.34
N ASN A 220 3.39 13.12 2.08
CA ASN A 220 4.61 12.42 1.70
C ASN A 220 5.83 13.32 1.92
N VAL A 221 6.97 12.78 2.38
CA VAL A 221 8.18 13.60 2.64
C VAL A 221 8.86 14.05 1.36
N ASP A 222 8.71 13.27 0.31
CA ASP A 222 9.25 13.49 -1.03
C ASP A 222 8.09 13.41 -2.03
N ASP A 223 8.25 12.84 -3.21
CA ASP A 223 7.21 12.92 -4.24
C ASP A 223 5.89 12.21 -3.94
N GLY A 224 4.79 12.72 -4.50
CA GLY A 224 3.47 12.10 -4.39
C GLY A 224 3.40 10.81 -5.20
N ILE A 225 3.61 10.92 -6.51
CA ILE A 225 3.79 9.80 -7.44
C ILE A 225 4.99 10.14 -8.31
N GLU A 226 5.93 9.20 -8.43
CA GLU A 226 7.06 9.32 -9.36
C GLU A 226 7.03 8.15 -10.35
N ILE A 227 7.24 8.46 -11.63
CA ILE A 227 7.07 7.53 -12.75
C ILE A 227 8.34 7.42 -13.59
N TRP A 228 9.09 6.33 -13.40
CA TRP A 228 10.23 6.00 -14.26
C TRP A 228 9.82 5.16 -15.45
N GLY A 229 9.25 5.82 -16.45
CA GLY A 229 8.84 5.22 -17.73
C GLY A 229 7.67 4.24 -17.62
N GLY A 230 7.48 3.45 -18.67
CA GLY A 230 6.33 2.59 -18.88
C GLY A 230 5.22 3.25 -19.69
N ALA A 231 4.02 2.69 -19.58
CA ALA A 231 2.82 3.10 -20.32
C ALA A 231 1.56 3.09 -19.44
N VAL A 232 1.74 3.21 -18.11
CA VAL A 232 0.65 3.19 -17.13
C VAL A 232 -0.32 4.35 -17.34
N ASN A 233 -1.61 4.10 -17.12
CA ASN A 233 -2.63 5.13 -17.11
C ASN A 233 -3.10 5.38 -15.68
N LEU A 234 -3.09 6.65 -15.27
CA LEU A 234 -3.58 7.08 -13.96
C LEU A 234 -4.93 7.80 -14.12
N LYS A 235 -5.89 7.49 -13.27
CA LYS A 235 -7.21 8.14 -13.31
C LYS A 235 -7.68 8.53 -11.91
N TYR A 236 -8.25 9.73 -11.79
CA TYR A 236 -8.80 10.27 -10.53
C TYR A 236 -7.78 10.25 -9.39
N ILE A 237 -6.76 11.09 -9.51
CA ILE A 237 -5.65 11.15 -8.57
C ILE A 237 -5.76 12.44 -7.75
N THR A 238 -5.68 12.33 -6.43
CA THR A 238 -5.58 13.46 -5.50
C THR A 238 -4.26 13.37 -4.76
N ILE A 239 -3.47 14.44 -4.82
CA ILE A 239 -2.16 14.52 -4.20
C ILE A 239 -2.07 15.85 -3.48
N TRP A 240 -1.73 15.84 -2.19
CA TRP A 240 -1.69 17.08 -1.42
C TRP A 240 -0.72 17.02 -0.24
N ASN A 241 -0.18 18.20 0.10
CA ASN A 241 0.78 18.38 1.19
C ASN A 241 2.01 17.47 1.06
N ILE A 242 2.62 17.48 -0.12
CA ILE A 242 3.80 16.72 -0.50
C ILE A 242 5.05 17.57 -0.26
N GLY A 243 6.16 16.93 0.09
CA GLY A 243 7.41 17.60 0.45
C GLY A 243 8.19 18.13 -0.75
N ASP A 244 8.18 17.43 -1.87
CA ASP A 244 8.77 17.86 -3.15
C ASP A 244 7.71 17.93 -4.27
N ASP A 245 7.76 17.07 -5.29
CA ASP A 245 6.85 17.14 -6.43
C ASP A 245 5.59 16.28 -6.24
N SER A 246 4.43 16.84 -6.57
CA SER A 246 3.20 16.04 -6.50
C SER A 246 3.18 14.92 -7.53
N LEU A 247 3.68 15.20 -8.74
CA LEU A 247 3.82 14.27 -9.85
C LEU A 247 5.18 14.54 -10.50
N ASP A 248 6.06 13.53 -10.51
CA ASP A 248 7.32 13.51 -11.25
C ASP A 248 7.30 12.42 -12.36
#